data_AF-A0A2E8I9X7-F1
#
_entry.id   AF-A0A2E8I9X7-F1
#
_cell.length_a   1.000
_cell.length_b   1.000
_cell.length_c   1.000
_cell.angle_alpha   90.00
_cell.angle_beta   90.00
_cell.angle_gamma   90.00
#
_symmetry.space_group_name_H-M   'P 1'
#
loop_
_entity.id
_entity.type
_entity.pdbx_description
1 polymer ?
#
loop_
_entity_poly.entity_id
_entity_poly.type
_entity_poly.pdbx_seq_one_letter_code
_entity_poly.pdbx_strand_id
1 'polypeptide(L)'
;MKLLKTIKKNLLLLVPTGILLLVAFLIFGFTEESYALIETLSTHIRSYFGRFYLILGLACVLVLVVVASSPLGKYKLGTPAEKPAFNRLSWIAMLYSAGMGA
;
A
#
# COMPACT_ATOMS: atom_id res chain seq x y z
N MET A 1 -38.10 1.38 -3.94
CA MET A 1 -37.66 1.28 -5.36
C MET A 1 -36.34 2.02 -5.70
N LYS A 2 -35.95 3.10 -5.00
CA LYS A 2 -34.63 3.74 -5.20
C LYS A 2 -33.45 2.92 -4.66
N LEU A 3 -33.63 2.24 -3.51
CA LEU A 3 -32.59 1.44 -2.84
C LEU A 3 -32.05 0.30 -3.73
N LEU A 4 -32.96 -0.45 -4.38
CA LEU A 4 -32.60 -1.54 -5.28
C LEU A 4 -31.79 -1.06 -6.51
N LYS A 5 -32.08 0.17 -6.97
CA LYS A 5 -31.38 0.83 -8.08
C LYS A 5 -29.97 1.28 -7.66
N THR A 6 -29.81 1.76 -6.42
CA THR A 6 -28.51 2.10 -5.83
C THR A 6 -27.65 0.85 -5.59
N ILE A 7 -28.23 -0.24 -5.10
CA ILE A 7 -27.53 -1.52 -4.90
C ILE A 7 -27.05 -2.09 -6.23
N LYS A 8 -27.88 -2.10 -7.29
CA LYS A 8 -27.42 -2.52 -8.63
C LYS A 8 -26.34 -1.59 -9.21
N LYS A 9 -26.40 -0.29 -8.94
CA LYS A 9 -25.41 0.70 -9.44
C LYS A 9 -24.03 0.55 -8.78
N ASN A 10 -24.00 0.20 -7.50
CA ASN A 10 -22.77 0.04 -6.71
C ASN A 10 -22.42 -1.44 -6.45
N LEU A 11 -23.02 -2.35 -7.22
CA LEU A 11 -22.90 -3.81 -7.04
C LEU A 11 -21.43 -4.26 -7.08
N LEU A 12 -20.62 -3.63 -7.93
CA LEU A 12 -19.20 -3.91 -8.08
C LEU A 12 -18.39 -3.67 -6.79
N LEU A 13 -18.81 -2.71 -5.94
CA LEU A 13 -18.15 -2.40 -4.67
C LEU A 13 -18.78 -3.14 -3.48
N LEU A 14 -20.10 -3.38 -3.53
CA LEU A 14 -20.82 -4.06 -2.46
C LEU A 14 -20.46 -5.54 -2.36
N VAL A 15 -20.24 -6.22 -3.50
CA VAL A 15 -19.90 -7.65 -3.50
C VAL A 15 -18.54 -7.92 -2.83
N PRO A 16 -17.42 -7.27 -3.21
CA PRO A 16 -16.13 -7.46 -2.52
C PRO A 16 -16.19 -7.08 -1.03
N THR A 17 -16.87 -5.97 -0.70
CA THR A 17 -16.98 -5.53 0.70
C THR A 17 -17.77 -6.54 1.55
N GLY A 18 -18.85 -7.11 1.01
CA GLY A 18 -19.62 -8.16 1.67
C GLY A 18 -18.82 -9.45 1.87
N ILE A 19 -18.02 -9.84 0.87
CA ILE A 19 -17.11 -10.99 0.98
C ILE A 19 -16.07 -10.76 2.08
N LEU A 20 -15.44 -9.58 2.12
CA LEU A 20 -14.46 -9.24 3.16
C LEU A 20 -15.06 -9.30 4.58
N LEU A 21 -16.28 -8.76 4.76
CA LEU A 21 -16.98 -8.80 6.05
C LEU A 21 -17.33 -10.24 6.47
N LEU A 22 -17.76 -11.08 5.52
CA LEU A 22 -18.05 -12.48 5.79
C LEU A 22 -16.79 -13.24 6.22
N VAL A 23 -15.69 -13.07 5.49
CA VAL A 23 -14.39 -13.68 5.83
C VAL A 23 -13.91 -13.21 7.21
N ALA A 24 -14.02 -11.92 7.52
CA ALA A 24 -13.68 -11.39 8.84
C ALA A 24 -14.51 -12.03 9.96
N PHE A 25 -15.81 -12.24 9.74
CA PHE A 25 -16.69 -12.91 10.70
C PHE A 25 -16.29 -14.37 10.92
N LEU A 26 -15.93 -15.10 9.86
CA LEU A 26 -15.46 -16.49 9.97
C LEU A 26 -14.15 -16.60 10.74
N ILE A 27 -13.20 -15.70 10.50
CA ILE A 27 -11.92 -15.65 11.23
C ILE A 27 -12.16 -15.40 12.73
N PHE A 28 -13.10 -14.53 13.07
CA PHE A 28 -13.44 -14.24 14.47
C PHE A 28 -14.14 -15.42 15.16
N GLY A 29 -14.91 -16.23 14.42
CA GLY A 29 -15.59 -17.40 14.96
C GLY A 29 -14.69 -18.61 15.21
N PHE A 30 -13.56 -18.73 14.48
CA PHE A 30 -12.64 -19.87 14.56
C PHE A 30 -11.19 -19.39 14.66
N THR A 31 -10.81 -18.82 15.80
CA THR A 31 -9.52 -18.14 15.98
C THR A 31 -8.31 -19.07 15.90
N GLU A 32 -8.36 -20.24 16.56
CA GLU A 32 -7.23 -21.17 16.64
C GLU A 32 -6.87 -21.77 15.28
N GLU A 33 -7.87 -22.29 14.56
CA GLU A 33 -7.69 -22.87 13.22
C GLU A 33 -7.24 -21.80 12.20
N SER A 34 -7.81 -20.59 12.30
CA SER A 34 -7.42 -19.47 11.44
C SER A 34 -5.96 -19.08 11.68
N TYR A 35 -5.51 -19.06 12.93
CA TYR A 35 -4.12 -18.74 13.28
C TYR A 35 -3.14 -19.77 12.70
N ALA A 36 -3.40 -21.07 12.90
CA ALA A 36 -2.56 -22.14 12.38
C ALA A 36 -2.47 -22.13 10.84
N LEU A 37 -3.58 -21.85 10.16
CA LEU A 37 -3.61 -21.69 8.70
C LEU A 37 -2.81 -20.47 8.24
N ILE A 38 -3.00 -19.31 8.89
CA ILE A 38 -2.26 -18.08 8.55
C ILE A 38 -0.76 -18.27 8.74
N GLU A 39 -0.33 -18.93 9.81
CA GLU A 39 1.08 -19.20 10.09
C GLU A 39 1.70 -20.12 9.02
N THR A 40 1.02 -21.21 8.70
CA THR A 40 1.49 -22.17 7.67
C THR A 40 1.59 -21.52 6.30
N LEU A 41 0.59 -20.73 5.91
CA LEU A 41 0.61 -20.01 4.64
C LEU A 41 1.68 -18.92 4.61
N SER A 42 1.83 -18.16 5.70
CA SER A 42 2.82 -17.09 5.80
C SER A 42 4.25 -17.61 5.71
N THR A 43 4.55 -18.74 6.36
CA THR A 43 5.86 -19.39 6.29
C THR A 43 6.14 -19.95 4.89
N HIS A 44 5.14 -20.57 4.25
CA HIS A 44 5.26 -21.08 2.88
C HIS A 44 5.54 -19.94 1.89
N ILE A 45 4.74 -18.88 1.91
CA ILE A 45 4.92 -17.70 1.04
C ILE A 45 6.29 -17.07 1.28
N ARG A 46 6.71 -16.92 2.54
CA ARG A 46 8.01 -16.34 2.89
C ARG A 46 9.18 -17.18 2.39
N SER A 47 9.05 -18.50 2.37
CA SER A 47 10.08 -19.40 1.83
C SER A 47 10.35 -19.13 0.35
N TYR A 48 9.30 -18.92 -0.46
CA TYR A 48 9.45 -18.64 -1.89
C TYR A 48 9.75 -17.16 -2.19
N PHE A 49 9.01 -16.23 -1.58
CA PHE A 49 9.07 -14.80 -1.93
C PHE A 49 9.98 -13.96 -1.03
N GLY A 50 10.47 -14.50 0.10
CA GLY A 50 11.26 -13.72 1.06
C GLY A 50 12.54 -13.16 0.46
N ARG A 51 13.32 -14.00 -0.24
CA ARG A 51 14.56 -13.56 -0.92
C ARG A 51 14.28 -12.54 -2.02
N PHE A 52 13.23 -12.78 -2.80
CA PHE A 52 12.80 -11.86 -3.86
C PHE A 52 12.44 -10.49 -3.28
N TYR A 53 11.65 -10.45 -2.22
CA TYR A 53 11.22 -9.20 -1.57
C TYR A 53 12.41 -8.39 -1.04
N LEU A 54 13.40 -9.04 -0.42
CA LEU A 54 14.60 -8.38 0.09
C LEU A 54 15.45 -7.77 -1.04
N ILE A 55 15.68 -8.53 -2.12
CA ILE A 55 16.46 -8.05 -3.27
C ILE A 55 15.71 -6.92 -3.98
N LEU A 56 14.39 -7.05 -4.16
CA LEU A 56 13.56 -6.02 -4.77
C LEU A 56 13.57 -4.73 -3.95
N GLY A 57 13.43 -4.82 -2.63
CA GLY A 57 13.49 -3.67 -1.73
C GLY A 57 14.84 -2.95 -1.84
N LEU A 58 15.95 -3.68 -1.81
CA LEU A 58 17.28 -3.12 -2.00
C LEU A 58 17.43 -2.48 -3.40
N ALA A 59 16.94 -3.15 -4.45
CA ALA A 59 16.98 -2.64 -5.82
C ALA A 59 16.22 -1.31 -5.94
N CYS A 60 15.03 -1.19 -5.35
CA CYS A 60 14.28 0.05 -5.33
C CYS A 60 15.06 1.19 -4.64
N VAL A 61 15.70 0.91 -3.50
CA VAL A 61 16.54 1.92 -2.81
C VAL A 61 17.72 2.34 -3.68
N LEU A 62 18.42 1.39 -4.30
CA LEU A 62 19.54 1.68 -5.18
C LEU A 62 19.10 2.52 -6.39
N VAL A 63 17.96 2.20 -7.00
CA VAL A 63 17.38 2.99 -8.10
C VAL A 63 17.12 4.42 -7.65
N LEU A 64 16.51 4.63 -6.48
CA LEU A 64 16.25 5.98 -5.95
C LEU A 64 17.55 6.77 -5.70
N VAL A 65 18.58 6.12 -5.14
CA VAL A 65 19.90 6.73 -4.90
C VAL A 65 20.58 7.11 -6.21
N VAL A 66 20.51 6.23 -7.22
CA VAL A 66 21.05 6.51 -8.56
C VAL A 66 20.29 7.67 -9.20
N VAL A 67 18.96 7.68 -9.15
CA VAL A 67 18.15 8.78 -9.70
C VAL A 67 18.50 10.10 -9.02
N ALA A 68 18.60 10.12 -7.69
CA ALA A 68 18.95 11.31 -6.91
C ALA A 68 20.36 11.84 -7.24
N SER A 69 21.32 10.96 -7.50
CA SER A 69 22.71 11.34 -7.84
C SER A 69 22.91 11.66 -9.33
N SER A 70 22.03 11.14 -10.19
CA SER A 70 22.09 11.32 -11.63
C SER A 70 21.64 12.73 -12.06
N PRO A 71 21.89 13.14 -13.33
CA PRO A 71 21.34 14.37 -13.88
C PRO A 71 19.80 14.45 -13.79
N LEU A 72 19.10 13.31 -13.74
CA LEU A 72 17.65 13.23 -13.64
C LEU A 72 17.13 13.84 -12.32
N GLY A 73 17.88 13.73 -11.22
CA GLY A 73 17.51 14.32 -9.93
C GLY A 73 17.54 15.85 -9.89
N LYS A 74 18.17 16.49 -10.88
CA LYS A 74 18.22 17.96 -10.99
C LYS A 74 16.99 18.55 -11.68
N TYR A 75 16.21 17.72 -12.37
CA TYR A 75 15.00 18.18 -13.05
C TYR A 75 13.92 18.50 -12.03
N LYS A 76 13.38 19.70 -12.17
CA LYS A 76 12.26 20.17 -11.38
C LYS A 76 10.98 19.53 -11.90
N LEU A 77 10.21 18.95 -10.99
CA LEU A 77 8.86 18.44 -11.28
C LEU A 77 7.89 19.62 -11.31
N GLY A 78 7.61 20.16 -12.49
CA GLY A 78 6.75 21.32 -12.71
C GLY A 78 7.31 22.25 -13.78
N THR A 79 6.70 23.42 -13.95
CA THR A 79 7.22 24.39 -14.94
C THR A 79 8.49 25.07 -14.40
N PRO A 80 9.43 25.51 -15.27
CA PRO A 80 10.68 26.14 -14.82
C PRO A 80 10.48 27.35 -13.89
N ALA A 81 9.41 28.11 -14.07
CA ALA A 81 9.11 29.33 -13.32
C ALA A 81 8.35 29.10 -11.98
N GLU A 82 7.78 27.91 -11.76
CA GLU A 82 6.87 27.64 -10.64
C GLU A 82 7.58 27.53 -9.28
N LYS A 83 7.09 28.21 -8.24
CA LYS A 83 7.73 28.09 -6.92
C LYS A 83 7.17 26.87 -6.16
N PRO A 84 7.95 26.23 -5.28
CA PRO A 84 7.42 25.18 -4.41
C PRO A 84 6.19 25.66 -3.64
N ALA A 85 5.12 24.86 -3.63
CA ALA A 85 3.85 25.22 -2.98
C ALA A 85 3.98 25.31 -1.44
N PHE A 86 4.92 24.56 -0.86
CA PHE A 86 5.16 24.51 0.58
C PHE A 86 6.60 24.88 0.91
N ASN A 87 6.82 25.47 2.09
CA ASN A 87 8.18 25.66 2.60
C ASN A 87 8.84 24.31 2.91
N ARG A 88 10.18 24.28 2.98
CA ARG A 88 10.95 23.04 3.19
C ARG A 88 10.60 22.29 4.48
N LEU A 89 10.37 23.00 5.58
CA LEU A 89 10.05 22.40 6.88
C LEU A 89 8.65 21.75 6.84
N SER A 90 7.67 22.47 6.29
CA SER A 90 6.31 21.93 6.10
C SER A 90 6.31 20.71 5.16
N TRP A 91 7.10 20.73 4.09
CA TRP A 91 7.22 19.61 3.16
C TRP A 91 7.85 18.36 3.82
N ILE A 92 8.92 18.54 4.61
CA ILE A 92 9.54 17.43 5.37
C ILE A 92 8.55 16.86 6.40
N ALA A 93 7.81 17.73 7.11
CA ALA A 93 6.79 17.29 8.06
C ALA A 93 5.68 16.45 7.41
N MET A 94 5.24 16.83 6.19
CA MET A 94 4.28 16.05 5.41
C MET A 94 4.82 14.67 5.04
N LEU A 95 6.07 14.57 4.58
CA LEU A 95 6.68 13.28 4.25
C LEU A 95 6.83 12.38 5.49
N TYR A 96 7.21 12.96 6.62
CA TYR A 96 7.31 12.22 7.88
C TYR A 96 5.94 11.67 8.32
N SER A 97 4.90 12.51 8.27
CA SER A 97 3.54 12.09 8.60
C SER A 97 2.99 11.04 7.63
N ALA A 98 3.37 11.09 6.35
CA ALA A 98 2.93 10.09 5.37
C ALA A 98 3.64 8.74 5.55
N GLY A 99 4.88 8.74 6.04
CA GLY A 99 5.66 7.53 6.27
C GLY A 99 5.35 6.80 7.58
N MET A 100 4.93 7.53 8.62
CA MET A 100 4.59 6.96 9.93
C MET A 100 3.13 6.48 9.93
N GLY A 101 2.90 5.16 9.82
CA GLY A 101 1.60 4.51 9.99
C GLY A 101 1.53 3.68 11.27
N ALA A 102 0.34 3.57 11.87
CA ALA A 102 0.06 2.72 13.03
C ALA A 102 -0.46 1.34 12.60
#